data_AF-A0A4Q2Y235-F1
#
_entry.id   AF-A0A4Q2Y235-F1
#
_cell.length_a   1.000
_cell.length_b   1.000
_cell.length_c   1.000
_cell.angle_alpha   90.00
_cell.angle_beta   90.00
_cell.angle_gamma   90.00
#
_symmetry.space_group_name_H-M   'P 1'
#
loop_
_entity.id
_entity.type
_entity.pdbx_description
1 polymer ?
#
loop_
_entity_poly.entity_id
_entity_poly.type
_entity_poly.pdbx_seq_one_letter_code
_entity_poly.pdbx_strand_id
1 'polypeptide(L)'
;MKTRLSGASRFLMTAALSAVIHPALAQVTGDGGLDGSFTPTVPTINSILTLVTNADGEIIITGDFTQIKDLDAASGYQTRYRVAKFSRGGILQAHAPVIGGSVLNATVEPDGSVLYMGSF
;
A
#
# COMPACT_ATOMS: atom_id res chain seq x y z
N MET A 1 -18.27 24.47 -41.93
CA MET A 1 -17.59 24.92 -40.71
C MET A 1 -18.13 24.07 -39.56
N LYS A 2 -17.31 23.13 -39.07
CA LYS A 2 -17.67 22.10 -38.08
C LYS A 2 -17.54 22.69 -36.67
N THR A 3 -18.58 22.60 -35.84
CA THR A 3 -18.49 22.93 -34.41
C THR A 3 -18.78 21.68 -33.60
N ARG A 4 -17.81 21.30 -32.77
CA ARG A 4 -17.68 20.00 -32.11
C ARG A 4 -18.67 19.88 -30.95
N LEU A 5 -19.40 18.76 -30.87
CA LEU A 5 -20.13 18.39 -29.65
C LEU A 5 -19.12 18.02 -28.55
N SER A 6 -19.20 18.71 -27.43
CA SER A 6 -18.37 18.48 -26.24
C SER A 6 -18.64 17.08 -25.68
N GLY A 7 -17.55 16.34 -25.46
CA GLY A 7 -17.58 14.96 -24.98
C GLY A 7 -18.31 14.83 -23.65
N ALA A 8 -19.45 14.15 -23.67
CA ALA A 8 -19.97 13.46 -22.51
C ALA A 8 -19.04 12.27 -22.25
N SER A 9 -18.08 12.45 -21.35
CA SER A 9 -17.31 11.34 -20.79
C SER A 9 -18.27 10.49 -19.97
N ARG A 10 -18.91 9.52 -20.63
CA ARG A 10 -19.75 8.49 -20.01
C ARG A 10 -18.82 7.68 -19.11
N PHE A 11 -18.84 8.02 -17.83
CA PHE A 11 -18.23 7.25 -16.75
C PHE A 11 -18.94 5.89 -16.70
N LEU A 12 -18.35 4.87 -17.32
CA LEU A 12 -18.80 3.49 -17.18
C LEU A 12 -18.39 3.03 -15.78
N MET A 13 -19.28 3.13 -14.79
CA MET A 13 -19.17 2.35 -13.57
C MET A 13 -19.58 0.91 -13.88
N THR A 14 -18.68 0.15 -14.51
CA THR A 14 -18.71 -1.29 -14.35
C THR A 14 -18.28 -1.53 -12.92
N ALA A 15 -19.23 -1.84 -12.03
CA ALA A 15 -18.91 -2.48 -10.76
C ALA A 15 -18.33 -3.86 -11.10
N ALA A 16 -17.03 -3.89 -11.38
CA ALA A 16 -16.30 -5.13 -11.32
C ALA A 16 -16.43 -5.59 -9.87
N LEU A 17 -17.20 -6.64 -9.63
CA LEU A 17 -16.98 -7.52 -8.50
C LEU A 17 -15.63 -8.22 -8.76
N SER A 18 -14.55 -7.43 -8.78
CA SER A 18 -13.22 -7.96 -8.73
C SER A 18 -13.16 -8.60 -7.36
N ALA A 19 -13.12 -9.93 -7.32
CA ALA A 19 -12.56 -10.64 -6.20
C ALA A 19 -11.09 -10.17 -6.10
N VAL A 20 -10.89 -8.97 -5.56
CA VAL A 20 -9.56 -8.45 -5.27
C VAL A 20 -9.06 -9.36 -4.18
N ILE A 21 -8.21 -10.29 -4.58
CA ILE A 21 -7.35 -11.02 -3.68
C ILE A 21 -6.62 -9.93 -2.91
N HIS A 22 -6.85 -9.79 -1.61
CA HIS A 22 -6.10 -8.89 -0.73
C HIS A 22 -4.95 -9.70 -0.17
N PRO A 23 -3.83 -9.88 -0.90
CA PRO A 23 -2.82 -10.80 -0.43
C PRO A 23 -2.14 -10.06 0.73
N ALA A 24 -2.42 -10.47 1.96
CA ALA A 24 -1.78 -10.05 3.22
C ALA A 24 -2.15 -8.70 3.87
N LEU A 25 -2.88 -7.77 3.23
CA LEU A 25 -3.33 -6.53 3.91
C LEU A 25 -4.75 -6.14 3.51
N ALA A 26 -5.61 -5.87 4.51
CA ALA A 26 -7.00 -5.46 4.31
C ALA A 26 -7.39 -4.36 5.31
N GLN A 27 -8.30 -3.49 4.89
CA GLN A 27 -8.91 -2.47 5.75
C GLN A 27 -10.37 -2.83 5.99
N VAL A 28 -10.80 -2.67 7.23
CA VAL A 28 -12.19 -2.89 7.66
C VAL A 28 -12.81 -1.53 7.99
N THR A 29 -14.03 -1.31 7.53
CA THR A 29 -14.82 -0.10 7.78
C THR A 29 -15.39 -0.10 9.20
N GLY A 30 -15.88 1.04 9.68
CA GLY A 30 -16.39 1.17 11.05
C GLY A 30 -17.64 0.32 11.36
N ASP A 31 -18.37 -0.08 10.32
CA ASP A 31 -19.51 -1.01 10.35
C ASP A 31 -19.10 -2.49 10.19
N GLY A 32 -17.80 -2.79 10.10
CA GLY A 32 -17.26 -4.15 10.06
C GLY A 32 -17.17 -4.78 8.66
N GLY A 33 -17.49 -4.04 7.61
CA GLY A 33 -17.31 -4.46 6.22
C GLY A 33 -15.85 -4.34 5.74
N LEU A 34 -15.49 -5.03 4.66
CA LEU A 34 -14.20 -4.80 3.99
C LEU A 34 -14.26 -3.53 3.15
N ASP A 35 -13.23 -2.68 3.25
CA ASP A 35 -13.08 -1.52 2.37
C ASP A 35 -12.55 -1.96 1.00
N GLY A 36 -13.46 -2.15 0.04
CA GLY A 36 -13.10 -2.56 -1.33
C GLY A 36 -12.32 -1.51 -2.13
N SER A 37 -12.19 -0.28 -1.63
CA SER A 37 -11.35 0.76 -2.24
C SER A 37 -9.89 0.65 -1.81
N PHE A 38 -9.62 -0.08 -0.72
CA PHE A 38 -8.29 -0.29 -0.18
C PHE A 38 -7.64 -1.53 -0.80
N THR A 39 -6.85 -1.32 -1.84
CA THR A 39 -6.30 -2.40 -2.68
C THR A 39 -4.76 -2.46 -2.68
N PRO A 40 -4.07 -2.41 -1.52
CA PRO A 40 -2.63 -2.52 -1.49
C PRO A 40 -2.19 -3.89 -2.02
N THR A 41 -1.16 -3.89 -2.84
CA THR A 41 -0.59 -5.14 -3.35
C THR A 41 0.73 -5.39 -2.64
N VAL A 42 0.69 -6.22 -1.60
CA VAL A 42 1.86 -6.52 -0.78
C VAL A 42 2.38 -7.93 -1.11
N PRO A 43 3.67 -8.23 -0.85
CA PRO A 43 4.22 -9.57 -1.03
C PRO A 43 3.55 -10.58 -0.08
N THR A 44 3.98 -11.84 -0.16
CA THR A 44 3.42 -12.95 0.63
C THR A 44 3.36 -12.63 2.14
N ILE A 45 2.27 -13.05 2.78
CA ILE A 45 1.99 -12.79 4.21
C ILE A 45 3.13 -13.17 5.15
N ASN A 46 3.86 -14.24 4.85
CA ASN A 46 4.97 -14.74 5.68
C ASN A 46 6.20 -13.82 5.68
N SER A 47 6.24 -12.80 4.82
CA SER A 47 7.34 -11.82 4.76
C SER A 47 7.01 -10.50 5.45
N ILE A 48 5.79 -10.31 5.93
CA ILE A 48 5.36 -9.11 6.65
C ILE A 48 5.29 -9.46 8.14
N LEU A 49 5.98 -8.69 8.96
CA LEU A 49 6.11 -8.94 10.40
C LEU A 49 5.34 -7.92 11.24
N THR A 50 5.20 -6.68 10.78
CA THR A 50 4.50 -5.61 11.52
C THR A 50 3.93 -4.55 10.58
N LEU A 51 2.86 -3.88 11.04
CA LEU A 51 2.27 -2.69 10.45
C LEU A 51 2.11 -1.59 11.50
N VAL A 52 2.41 -0.34 11.11
CA VAL A 52 2.10 0.87 11.89
C VAL A 52 1.42 1.93 11.04
N THR A 53 0.71 2.84 11.68
CA THR A 53 0.04 3.98 11.03
C THR A 53 0.47 5.29 11.66
N ASN A 54 0.57 6.35 10.85
CA ASN A 54 0.77 7.71 11.36
C ASN A 54 -0.56 8.47 11.51
N ALA A 55 -0.50 9.71 11.99
CA ALA A 55 -1.68 10.56 12.22
C ALA A 55 -2.48 10.86 10.93
N ASP A 56 -1.82 10.85 9.77
CA ASP A 56 -2.45 11.06 8.47
C ASP A 56 -3.13 9.80 7.91
N GLY A 57 -3.02 8.67 8.62
CA GLY A 57 -3.56 7.38 8.20
C GLY A 57 -2.75 6.70 7.10
N GLU A 58 -1.51 7.14 6.87
CA GLU A 58 -0.56 6.40 6.05
C GLU A 58 -0.12 5.13 6.80
N ILE A 59 0.20 4.10 6.03
CA ILE A 59 0.45 2.76 6.54
C ILE A 59 1.90 2.41 6.22
N ILE A 60 2.65 1.92 7.20
CA ILE A 60 4.00 1.38 7.01
C ILE A 60 3.98 -0.09 7.37
N ILE A 61 4.43 -0.93 6.45
CA ILE A 61 4.67 -2.35 6.71
C ILE A 61 6.16 -2.64 6.78
N THR A 62 6.50 -3.62 7.61
CA THR A 62 7.87 -4.07 7.83
C THR A 62 7.98 -5.59 7.77
N GLY A 63 9.16 -6.11 7.43
CA GLY A 63 9.44 -7.54 7.49
C GLY A 63 10.68 -7.96 6.71
N ASP A 64 10.57 -9.08 5.98
CA ASP A 64 11.67 -9.78 5.29
C ASP A 64 11.56 -9.74 3.76
N PHE A 65 10.74 -8.85 3.20
CA PHE A 65 10.66 -8.64 1.76
C PHE A 65 11.76 -7.70 1.24
N THR A 66 12.15 -7.86 -0.02
CA THR A 66 13.05 -6.95 -0.75
C THR A 66 12.34 -6.25 -1.92
N GLN A 67 11.11 -6.65 -2.22
CA GLN A 67 10.30 -6.13 -3.32
C GLN A 67 8.82 -6.14 -2.92
N ILE A 68 8.08 -5.18 -3.47
CA ILE A 68 6.63 -5.08 -3.38
C ILE A 68 6.07 -5.05 -4.80
N LYS A 69 4.92 -5.69 -5.01
CA LYS A 69 4.24 -5.63 -6.29
C LYS A 69 3.50 -4.30 -6.40
N ASP A 70 3.75 -3.56 -7.47
CA ASP A 70 3.08 -2.31 -7.77
C ASP A 70 2.31 -2.51 -9.07
N LEU A 71 0.98 -2.57 -8.97
CA LEU A 71 0.11 -2.84 -10.11
C LEU A 71 0.05 -1.68 -11.10
N ASP A 72 0.42 -0.48 -10.66
CA ASP A 72 0.43 0.73 -11.49
C ASP A 72 1.81 0.95 -12.15
N ALA A 73 2.85 0.22 -11.74
CA ALA A 73 4.19 0.30 -12.32
C ALA A 73 4.36 -0.62 -13.54
N ALA A 74 5.06 -0.12 -14.56
CA ALA A 74 5.35 -0.86 -15.79
C ALA A 74 6.13 -2.18 -15.56
N SER A 75 6.94 -2.27 -14.51
CA SER A 75 7.68 -3.48 -14.11
C SER A 75 6.88 -4.45 -13.25
N GLY A 76 5.73 -4.03 -12.70
CA GLY A 76 4.92 -4.80 -11.75
C GLY A 76 5.54 -4.97 -10.36
N TYR A 77 6.85 -4.75 -10.18
CA TYR A 77 7.55 -4.83 -8.89
C TYR A 77 8.45 -3.62 -8.64
N GLN A 78 8.48 -3.18 -7.39
CA GLN A 78 9.29 -2.08 -6.85
C GLN A 78 10.20 -2.61 -5.75
N THR A 79 11.49 -2.26 -5.81
CA THR A 79 12.44 -2.59 -4.75
C THR A 79 12.07 -1.85 -3.47
N ARG A 80 11.95 -2.60 -2.37
CA ARG A 80 11.65 -2.10 -1.03
C ARG A 80 12.39 -2.98 -0.03
N TYR A 81 13.44 -2.45 0.58
CA TYR A 81 14.23 -3.19 1.55
C TYR A 81 13.51 -3.21 2.90
N ARG A 82 12.71 -4.24 3.13
CA ARG A 82 12.12 -4.56 4.45
C ARG A 82 11.05 -3.59 4.93
N VAL A 83 10.88 -2.45 4.24
CA VAL A 83 9.95 -1.38 4.59
C VAL A 83 9.22 -0.92 3.34
N ALA A 84 7.90 -0.78 3.44
CA ALA A 84 7.10 -0.11 2.43
C ALA A 84 6.05 0.76 3.11
N LYS A 85 5.80 1.92 2.51
CA LYS A 85 4.77 2.86 2.96
C LYS A 85 3.67 2.95 1.93
N PHE A 86 2.44 3.01 2.38
CA PHE A 86 1.24 3.19 1.57
C PHE A 86 0.49 4.43 2.06
N SER A 87 -0.21 5.10 1.16
CA SER A 87 -1.25 6.04 1.55
C SER A 87 -2.39 5.29 2.24
N ARG A 88 -3.30 6.05 2.87
CA ARG A 88 -4.53 5.49 3.43
C ARG A 88 -5.34 4.67 2.42
N GLY A 89 -5.32 5.05 1.14
CA GLY A 89 -6.01 4.34 0.06
C GLY A 89 -5.24 3.13 -0.50
N GLY A 90 -4.12 2.73 0.10
CA GLY A 90 -3.34 1.57 -0.32
C GLY A 90 -2.36 1.82 -1.47
N ILE A 91 -2.13 3.07 -1.85
CA ILE A 91 -1.18 3.43 -2.93
C ILE A 91 0.24 3.48 -2.41
N LEU A 92 1.15 2.74 -3.04
CA LEU A 92 2.57 2.68 -2.66
C LEU A 92 3.22 4.07 -2.73
N GLN A 93 3.90 4.47 -1.67
CA GLN A 93 4.59 5.75 -1.55
C GLN A 93 6.09 5.60 -1.85
N ALA A 94 6.75 6.73 -2.13
CA ALA A 94 8.18 6.79 -2.45
C ALA A 94 9.11 6.47 -1.26
N HIS A 95 8.59 6.43 -0.02
CA HIS A 95 9.35 6.09 1.18
C HIS A 95 9.90 4.66 1.11
N ALA A 96 11.22 4.56 0.93
CA ALA A 96 11.93 3.30 0.68
C ALA A 96 13.32 3.32 1.33
N PRO A 97 13.41 3.34 2.67
CA PRO A 97 14.71 3.26 3.34
C PRO A 97 15.42 1.94 3.00
N VAL A 98 16.74 1.96 3.01
CA VAL A 98 17.57 0.77 2.75
C VAL A 98 18.01 0.18 4.09
N ILE A 99 17.38 -0.92 4.50
CA ILE A 99 17.70 -1.65 5.73
C ILE A 99 18.24 -3.04 5.37
N GLY A 100 19.43 -3.37 5.87
CA GLY A 100 20.20 -4.56 5.46
C GLY A 100 19.72 -5.90 6.06
N GLY A 101 18.91 -5.85 7.12
CA GLY A 101 18.43 -7.03 7.85
C GLY A 101 16.92 -6.99 8.11
N SER A 102 16.39 -8.04 8.71
CA SER A 102 14.95 -8.16 9.01
C SER A 102 14.49 -7.00 9.87
N VAL A 103 13.38 -6.36 9.50
CA VAL A 103 12.72 -5.37 10.36
C VAL A 103 11.57 -6.07 11.08
N LEU A 104 11.76 -6.33 12.36
CA LEU A 104 10.83 -7.11 13.19
C LEU A 104 9.68 -6.26 13.72
N ASN A 105 9.91 -4.96 13.92
CA ASN A 105 8.91 -4.03 14.44
C ASN A 105 9.23 -2.58 14.03
N ALA A 106 8.25 -1.69 14.13
CA ALA A 106 8.40 -0.27 13.95
C ALA A 106 7.50 0.53 14.90
N THR A 107 7.81 1.80 15.11
CA THR A 107 6.89 2.76 15.72
C THR A 107 7.02 4.11 15.05
N VAL A 108 5.91 4.86 14.97
CA VAL A 108 5.88 6.22 14.43
C VAL A 108 5.96 7.20 15.60
N GLU A 109 6.90 8.15 15.53
CA GLU A 109 7.06 9.19 16.53
C GLU A 109 6.12 10.39 16.25
N PRO A 110 5.87 11.27 17.25
CA PRO A 110 4.97 12.41 17.08
C PRO A 110 5.36 13.40 15.98
N ASP A 111 6.65 13.45 15.62
CA ASP A 111 7.16 14.30 14.55
C ASP A 111 7.04 13.65 13.15
N GLY A 112 6.48 12.45 13.07
CA GLY A 112 6.30 11.68 11.85
C GLY A 112 7.53 10.85 11.44
N SER A 113 8.61 10.89 12.21
CA SER A 113 9.73 9.98 12.04
C SER A 113 9.34 8.54 12.43
N VAL A 114 10.18 7.57 12.05
CA VAL A 114 9.89 6.15 12.27
C VAL A 114 11.11 5.47 12.86
N LEU A 115 10.93 4.84 14.01
CA LEU A 115 11.92 3.95 14.61
C LEU A 115 11.68 2.52 14.10
N TYR A 116 12.76 1.86 13.68
CA TYR A 116 12.76 0.48 13.24
C TYR A 116 13.57 -0.38 14.20
N MET A 117 13.09 -1.58 14.51
CA MET A 117 13.78 -2.57 15.32
C MET A 117 13.97 -3.86 14.51
N GLY A 118 15.15 -4.45 14.55
CA GLY A 118 15.48 -5.59 13.69
C GLY A 118 16.85 -6.19 13.90
N SER A 119 17.26 -7.05 12.97
CA SER A 119 18.52 -7.82 12.97
C SER A 119 19.61 -7.24 12.05
N PHE A 120 19.63 -5.92 11.89
CA PHE A 120 20.47 -5.19 10.93
C PHE A 120 21.63 -4.44 11.57
#